data_AF-A0A3M1HU61-F1
#
_entry.id   AF-A0A3M1HU61-F1
#
_cell.length_a   1.000
_cell.length_b   1.000
_cell.length_c   1.000
_cell.angle_alpha   90.00
_cell.angle_beta   90.00
_cell.angle_gamma   90.00
#
_symmetry.space_group_name_H-M   'P 1'
#
loop_
_entity.id
_entity.type
_entity.pdbx_description
1 polymer ?
#
loop_
_entity_poly.entity_id
_entity_poly.type
_entity_poly.pdbx_seq_one_letter_code
_entity_poly.pdbx_strand_id
1 'polypeptide(L)' 'MSSRDSELEKRKEYRTGLIVLIALIVLEVFDWLTAIFLNGSVWVLFVLALINAALIVQYYMHIGALFSDEGGH' A
#
# COMPACT_ATOMS: atom_id res chain seq x y z
N MET A 1 -0.43 28.31 -17.29
CA MET A 1 -0.61 26.95 -16.74
C MET A 1 -1.42 26.16 -17.76
N SER A 2 -0.80 25.20 -18.47
CA SER A 2 -1.44 24.50 -19.59
C SER A 2 -2.22 23.31 -19.05
N SER A 3 -3.47 23.14 -19.49
CA SER A 3 -4.36 22.04 -19.11
C SER A 3 -3.82 20.62 -19.40
N ARG A 4 -2.68 20.51 -20.09
CA ARG A 4 -1.97 19.24 -20.33
C ARG A 4 -1.07 18.81 -19.17
N ASP A 5 -0.64 19.75 -18.33
CA ASP A 5 0.30 19.46 -17.24
C ASP A 5 -0.39 18.69 -16.10
N SER A 6 -1.67 18.98 -15.83
CA SER A 6 -2.48 18.30 -14.79
C SER A 6 -2.91 16.87 -15.15
N GLU A 7 -2.99 16.52 -16.43
CA GLU A 7 -3.28 15.15 -16.87
C GLU A 7 -2.09 14.20 -16.66
N LEU A 8 -0.87 14.71 -16.86
CA LEU A 8 0.36 13.93 -16.67
C LEU A 8 0.64 13.66 -15.19
N GLU A 9 0.29 14.61 -14.33
CA GLU A 9 0.45 14.51 -12.88
C GLU A 9 -0.51 13.47 -12.27
N LYS A 10 -1.80 13.51 -12.66
CA LYS A 10 -2.79 12.51 -12.24
C LYS A 10 -2.40 11.09 -12.65
N ARG A 11 -1.83 10.91 -13.85
CA ARG A 11 -1.39 9.57 -14.32
C ARG A 11 -0.25 8.98 -13.48
N LYS A 12 0.54 9.78 -12.78
CA LYS A 12 1.62 9.27 -11.91
C LYS A 12 1.05 8.69 -10.62
N GLU A 13 0.07 9.35 -10.00
CA GLU A 13 -0.55 8.90 -8.75
C GLU A 13 -1.29 7.56 -8.91
N TYR A 14 -2.02 7.38 -10.02
CA TYR A 14 -2.69 6.12 -10.33
C TYR A 14 -1.73 4.93 -10.46
N ARG A 15 -0.50 5.15 -10.94
CA ARG A 15 0.49 4.07 -11.08
C ARG A 15 1.03 3.61 -9.74
N THR A 16 1.25 4.54 -8.80
CA THR A 16 1.68 4.21 -7.43
C THR A 16 0.62 3.36 -6.73
N GLY A 17 -0.65 3.76 -6.79
CA GLY A 17 -1.75 2.99 -6.21
C GLY A 17 -1.87 1.58 -6.80
N LEU A 18 -1.68 1.42 -8.11
CA LEU A 18 -1.76 0.11 -8.77
C LEU A 18 -0.61 -0.84 -8.36
N ILE A 19 0.61 -0.32 -8.22
CA ILE A 19 1.77 -1.11 -7.79
C ILE A 19 1.58 -1.61 -6.36
N VAL A 20 1.09 -0.73 -5.47
CA VAL A 20 0.79 -1.07 -4.08
C VAL A 20 -0.32 -2.11 -4.00
N LEU A 21 -1.40 -1.95 -4.79
CA LEU A 21 -2.49 -2.93 -4.86
C LEU A 21 -1.95 -4.32 -5.20
N ILE A 22 -1.09 -4.42 -6.22
CA ILE A 22 -0.50 -5.68 -6.64
C ILE A 22 0.38 -6.26 -5.52
N ALA A 23 1.19 -5.43 -4.85
CA ALA A 23 2.02 -5.86 -3.74
C ALA A 23 1.19 -6.40 -2.56
N LEU A 24 0.08 -5.75 -2.21
CA LEU A 24 -0.85 -6.20 -1.18
C LEU A 24 -1.52 -7.52 -1.55
N ILE A 25 -2.00 -7.67 -2.79
CA ILE A 25 -2.58 -8.93 -3.27
C ILE A 25 -1.57 -10.08 -3.14
N VAL A 26 -0.31 -9.84 -3.52
CA VAL A 26 0.74 -10.85 -3.38
C VAL A 26 0.97 -11.19 -1.92
N LEU A 27 1.02 -10.20 -1.04
CA LEU A 27 1.21 -10.41 0.40
C LEU A 27 0.05 -11.21 1.03
N GLU A 28 -1.19 -10.96 0.63
CA GLU A 28 -2.39 -11.71 1.05
C GLU A 28 -2.34 -13.18 0.60
N VAL A 29 -1.89 -13.43 -0.63
CA VAL A 29 -1.71 -14.79 -1.14
C VAL A 29 -0.65 -15.54 -0.33
N PHE A 30 0.43 -14.86 0.05
CA PHE A 30 1.44 -15.44 0.94
C PHE A 30 0.87 -15.73 2.33
N ASP A 31 0.06 -14.84 2.89
CA ASP A 31 -0.61 -15.06 4.17
C ASP A 31 -1.51 -16.31 4.12
N TRP A 32 -2.34 -16.41 3.09
CA TRP A 32 -3.21 -17.57 2.88
C TRP A 32 -2.42 -18.88 2.72
N LEU A 33 -1.32 -18.86 1.96
CA LEU A 33 -0.44 -20.03 1.83
C LEU A 33 0.18 -20.39 3.18
N THR A 34 0.68 -19.42 3.94
CA THR A 34 1.26 -19.70 5.26
C THR A 34 0.23 -20.24 6.26
N ALA A 35 -1.02 -19.76 6.21
CA ALA A 35 -2.11 -20.28 7.02
C ALA A 35 -2.36 -21.77 6.76
N ILE A 36 -2.34 -22.17 5.48
CA ILE A 36 -2.60 -23.56 5.06
C ILE A 36 -1.41 -24.47 5.37
N PHE A 37 -0.18 -24.03 5.07
CA PHE A 37 1.00 -24.89 5.16
C PHE A 37 1.67 -24.92 6.54
N LEU A 38 1.52 -23.87 7.36
CA LEU A 38 2.13 -23.78 8.70
C LEU A 38 1.11 -23.98 9.85
N ASN A 39 -0.01 -24.65 9.57
CA ASN A 39 -1.00 -25.04 10.58
C ASN A 39 -1.65 -23.85 11.31
N GLY A 40 -1.83 -22.72 10.62
CA GLY A 40 -2.58 -21.57 11.15
C GLY A 40 -2.02 -20.98 12.44
N SER A 41 -0.69 -20.89 12.59
CA SER A 41 -0.09 -20.24 13.76
C SER A 41 -0.60 -18.80 13.88
N VAL A 42 -1.47 -18.57 14.87
CA VAL A 42 -2.15 -17.29 15.11
C VAL A 42 -1.16 -16.14 15.22
N TRP A 43 0.02 -16.39 15.81
CA TRP A 43 1.09 -15.41 15.90
C TRP A 43 1.68 -15.00 14.55
N VAL A 44 1.84 -15.94 13.62
CA VAL A 44 2.38 -15.65 12.27
C VAL A 44 1.37 -14.82 11.48
N LEU A 45 0.09 -15.22 11.50
CA LEU A 45 -0.99 -14.51 10.81
C LEU A 45 -1.23 -13.12 11.40
N PHE A 46 -1.08 -12.96 12.72
CA PHE A 46 -1.22 -11.65 13.36
C PHE A 46 -0.12 -10.67 12.93
N VAL A 47 1.13 -11.14 12.79
CA VAL A 47 2.23 -10.30 12.30
C VAL A 47 2.05 -9.94 10.82
N LEU A 48 1.64 -10.89 9.99
CA LEU A 48 1.34 -10.64 8.58
C LEU A 48 0.18 -9.64 8.41
N ALA A 49 -0.88 -9.78 9.21
CA ALA A 49 -1.99 -8.82 9.26
C ALA A 49 -1.53 -7.41 9.66
N LEU A 50 -0.59 -7.28 10.61
CA LEU A 50 -0.01 -5.98 10.97
C LEU A 50 0.81 -5.36 9.84
N ILE A 51 1.60 -6.15 9.11
CA ILE A 51 2.36 -5.67 7.95
C ILE A 51 1.41 -5.16 6.86
N ASN A 52 0.34 -5.91 6.60
CA ASN A 52 -0.70 -5.49 5.65
C ASN A 52 -1.38 -4.19 6.08
N ALA A 53 -1.78 -4.08 7.34
CA ALA A 53 -2.37 -2.85 7.87
C ALA A 53 -1.42 -1.66 7.75
N ALA A 54 -0.13 -1.85 8.06
CA ALA A 54 0.87 -0.80 7.93
C ALA A 54 1.07 -0.34 6.47
N LEU A 55 1.09 -1.28 5.51
CA LEU A 55 1.20 -0.96 4.08
C LEU A 55 -0.04 -0.20 3.58
N ILE A 56 -1.25 -0.63 3.96
CA ILE A 56 -2.49 0.05 3.59
C ILE A 56 -2.51 1.48 4.18
N VAL A 57 -2.13 1.65 5.45
CA VAL A 57 -2.09 2.97 6.10
C VAL A 57 -1.00 3.86 5.49
N GLN A 58 0.13 3.32 5.07
CA GLN A 58 1.21 4.11 4.49
C GLN A 58 0.92 4.55 3.04
N TYR A 59 0.33 3.66 2.23
CA TYR A 59 0.19 3.89 0.80
C TYR A 59 -1.22 4.27 0.33
N TYR A 60 -2.28 3.85 1.04
CA TYR A 60 -3.68 4.16 0.68
C TYR A 60 -4.25 5.30 1.51
N MET A 61 -4.06 5.27 2.83
CA MET A 61 -4.28 6.48 3.61
C MET A 61 -3.13 7.41 3.27
N HIS A 62 -3.42 8.61 2.77
CA HIS A 62 -2.43 9.58 2.31
C HIS A 62 -1.57 10.17 3.46
N ILE A 63 -1.17 9.36 4.45
CA ILE A 63 -0.24 9.74 5.51
C ILE A 63 1.13 10.04 4.90
N GLY A 64 1.52 9.39 3.80
CA GLY A 64 2.69 9.81 3.01
C GLY A 64 2.60 11.26 2.50
N ALA A 65 1.40 11.75 2.13
CA ALA A 65 1.19 13.13 1.71
C ALA A 65 1.04 14.11 2.89
N LEU A 66 0.67 13.63 4.09
CA LEU A 66 0.66 14.41 5.33
C LEU A 66 2.06 14.53 5.96
N PHE A 67 2.97 13.61 5.66
CA PHE A 67 4.39 13.65 6.06
C PHE A 67 5.33 14.13 4.93
N SER A 68 4.84 14.28 3.69
CA SER A 68 5.52 15.09 2.68
C SER A 68 5.35 16.53 3.11
N ASP A 69 6.37 17.05 3.79
CA ASP A 69 6.52 18.44 4.20
C ASP A 69 6.71 19.36 2.96
N GLU A 70 5.76 19.33 2.03
CA GLU A 70 5.67 20.22 0.87
C GLU A 70 4.59 21.31 1.08
N GLY A 71 4.15 21.48 2.33
CA GLY A 71 3.32 22.58 2.81
C GLY A 71 4.07 23.61 3.69
N GLY A 72 5.38 23.49 3.85
CA GLY A 72 6.22 24.49 4.53
C GLY A 72 6.67 25.57 3.55
N HIS A 73 6.21 26.81 3.79
CA HIS A 73 6.49 28.05 3.05
C HIS A 73 7.89 28.21 2.44
#